data_AF-A0A9X3QLT8-F1
#
_entry.id   AF-A0A9X3QLT8-F1
#
_cell.length_a   1.000
_cell.length_b   1.000
_cell.length_c   1.000
_cell.angle_alpha   90.00
_cell.angle_beta   90.00
_cell.angle_gamma   90.00
#
_symmetry.space_group_name_H-M   'P 1'
#
loop_
_entity.id
_entity.type
_entity.pdbx_description
1 polymer ?
#
loop_
_entity_poly.entity_id
_entity_poly.type
_entity_poly.pdbx_seq_one_letter_code
_entity_poly.pdbx_strand_id
1 'polypeptide(L)'
;MLNNFLNFYSNRSLPNYFIKKHKVFYNQNLNLYMGYCEFEFKEFDIQMFNQMSIFFPDSLSPCTVKRKSEFLAGRYASQLVLSAIRKDYFYQKVEMGKFKEPIFPLNIIGSITHSENIGRIQT
;
A
#
# COMPACT_ATOMS: atom_id res chain seq x y z
N MET A 1 25.69 2.79 -12.53
CA MET A 1 24.44 2.48 -13.28
C MET A 1 23.25 2.51 -12.33
N LEU A 2 22.65 3.66 -12.02
CA LEU A 2 21.65 3.76 -10.94
C LEU A 2 20.46 4.70 -11.22
N ASN A 3 20.25 5.14 -12.47
CA ASN A 3 19.30 6.22 -12.78
C ASN A 3 18.05 5.79 -13.59
N ASN A 4 17.62 4.53 -13.51
CA ASN A 4 16.47 4.04 -14.30
C ASN A 4 15.15 3.98 -13.52
N PHE A 5 15.03 4.75 -12.43
CA PHE A 5 13.76 4.92 -11.72
C PHE A 5 13.02 6.13 -12.28
N LEU A 6 11.88 5.88 -12.92
CA LEU A 6 10.91 6.93 -13.14
C LEU A 6 10.17 7.17 -11.82
N ASN A 7 10.39 8.33 -11.23
CA ASN A 7 9.62 8.80 -10.08
C ASN A 7 8.24 9.24 -10.57
N PHE A 8 7.23 8.41 -10.34
CA PHE A 8 5.85 8.84 -10.47
C PHE A 8 5.46 9.49 -9.15
N TYR A 9 5.56 10.82 -9.11
CA TYR A 9 4.77 11.58 -8.16
C TYR A 9 3.32 11.41 -8.61
N SER A 10 2.60 10.49 -7.98
CA SER A 10 1.15 10.62 -8.03
C SER A 10 0.86 11.97 -7.39
N ASN A 11 0.46 12.98 -8.17
CA ASN A 11 -0.12 14.25 -7.68
C ASN A 11 -1.45 14.01 -6.93
N ARG A 12 -1.61 12.85 -6.30
CA ARG A 12 -2.72 12.50 -5.44
C ARG A 12 -2.48 13.19 -4.12
N SER A 13 -3.49 13.90 -3.64
CA SER A 13 -3.51 14.34 -2.26
C SER A 13 -3.35 13.14 -1.34
N LEU A 14 -2.75 13.38 -0.18
CA LEU A 14 -2.74 12.39 0.89
C LEU A 14 -4.20 12.05 1.25
N PRO A 15 -4.53 10.77 1.50
CA PRO A 15 -5.90 10.35 1.73
C PRO A 15 -6.45 10.87 3.07
N ASN A 16 -5.57 11.12 4.03
CA ASN A 16 -5.87 11.60 5.38
C ASN A 16 -4.58 12.01 6.10
N TYR A 17 -4.71 12.45 7.35
CA TYR A 17 -3.59 12.88 8.19
C TYR A 17 -2.62 11.74 8.56
N PHE A 18 -3.12 10.50 8.59
CA PHE A 18 -2.34 9.31 8.95
C PHE A 18 -1.23 9.00 7.95
N ILE A 19 -1.48 9.13 6.64
CA ILE A 19 -0.45 9.00 5.62
C ILE A 19 0.27 10.34 5.47
N LYS A 20 1.53 10.40 5.87
CA LYS A 20 2.36 11.62 5.80
C LYS A 20 2.99 11.83 4.45
N LYS A 21 3.25 10.75 3.74
CA LYS A 21 3.91 10.76 2.43
C LYS A 21 3.63 9.48 1.68
N HIS A 22 3.65 9.57 0.36
CA HIS A 22 3.67 8.40 -0.49
C HIS A 22 4.49 8.64 -1.76
N LYS A 23 5.00 7.57 -2.36
CA LYS A 23 5.70 7.59 -3.65
C LYS A 23 5.43 6.29 -4.39
N VAL A 24 5.42 6.39 -5.72
CA VAL A 24 5.46 5.22 -6.60
C VAL A 24 6.65 5.36 -7.54
N PHE A 25 7.37 4.27 -7.71
CA PHE A 25 8.53 4.15 -8.57
C PHE A 25 8.24 3.09 -9.61
N TYR A 26 8.72 3.29 -10.82
CA TYR A 26 8.72 2.27 -11.85
C TYR A 26 10.14 2.10 -12.41
N ASN A 27 10.61 0.87 -12.41
CA ASN A 27 11.87 0.49 -13.03
C ASN A 27 11.57 -0.21 -14.36
N GLN A 28 11.80 0.49 -15.46
CA GLN A 28 11.54 0.00 -16.82
C GLN A 28 12.36 -1.25 -17.16
N ASN A 29 13.60 -1.34 -16.70
CA ASN A 29 14.47 -2.48 -17.03
C ASN A 29 13.99 -3.78 -16.40
N LEU A 30 13.45 -3.69 -15.19
CA LEU A 30 12.95 -4.85 -14.45
C LEU A 30 11.44 -5.04 -14.62
N ASN A 31 10.77 -4.14 -15.35
CA ASN A 31 9.32 -4.03 -15.41
C ASN A 31 8.68 -4.10 -13.99
N LEU A 32 9.30 -3.40 -13.04
CA LEU A 32 9.01 -3.51 -11.61
C LEU A 32 8.38 -2.23 -11.09
N TYR A 33 7.25 -2.33 -10.41
CA TYR A 33 6.63 -1.21 -9.72
C TYR A 33 6.90 -1.30 -8.22
N MET A 34 7.20 -0.16 -7.61
CA MET A 34 7.42 -0.06 -6.17
C MET A 34 6.58 1.05 -5.56
N GLY A 35 5.97 0.76 -4.43
CA GLY A 35 5.15 1.69 -3.66
C GLY A 35 5.77 1.93 -2.30
N TYR A 36 5.67 3.17 -1.86
CA TYR A 36 6.19 3.61 -0.57
C TYR A 36 5.17 4.53 0.09
N CYS A 37 5.00 4.38 1.39
CA CYS A 37 4.32 5.37 2.22
C CYS A 37 4.96 5.50 3.60
N GLU A 38 4.89 6.72 4.15
CA GLU A 38 5.19 7.04 5.54
C GLU A 38 3.87 7.27 6.26
N PHE A 39 3.71 6.71 7.46
CA PHE A 39 2.49 6.84 8.25
C PHE A 39 2.78 7.12 9.72
N GLU A 40 1.83 7.72 10.44
CA GLU A 40 1.95 7.94 11.90
C GLU A 40 0.90 7.12 12.64
N PHE A 41 1.32 6.04 13.31
CA PHE A 41 0.38 5.14 14.00
C PHE A 41 -0.38 5.83 15.15
N LYS A 42 0.15 6.91 15.73
CA LYS A 42 -0.55 7.70 16.75
C LYS A 42 -1.75 8.45 16.20
N GLU A 43 -1.77 8.71 14.90
CA GLU A 43 -2.89 9.34 14.20
C GLU A 43 -3.83 8.32 13.55
N PHE A 44 -3.61 7.02 13.79
CA PHE A 44 -4.47 5.98 13.25
C PHE A 44 -5.89 6.04 13.84
N ASP A 45 -6.88 6.00 12.97
CA ASP A 45 -8.29 5.78 13.30
C ASP A 45 -8.82 4.59 12.48
N ILE A 46 -9.63 3.73 13.10
CA ILE A 46 -10.29 2.61 12.44
C ILE A 46 -11.13 3.07 11.23
N GLN A 47 -11.70 4.28 11.26
CA GLN A 47 -12.47 4.85 10.15
C GLN A 47 -11.64 5.06 8.88
N MET A 48 -10.31 5.10 9.00
CA MET A 48 -9.40 5.27 7.87
C MET A 48 -9.41 4.08 6.92
N PHE A 49 -9.80 2.88 7.38
CA PHE A 49 -10.07 1.74 6.50
C PHE A 49 -11.15 2.08 5.48
N ASN A 50 -12.26 2.66 5.94
CA ASN A 50 -13.36 3.08 5.07
C ASN A 50 -12.95 4.24 4.16
N GLN A 51 -12.25 5.26 4.69
CA GLN A 51 -11.78 6.41 3.91
C GLN A 51 -10.89 5.99 2.73
N MET A 52 -10.03 4.98 2.92
CA MET A 52 -9.15 4.46 1.88
C MET A 52 -9.74 3.29 1.10
N SER A 53 -11.01 2.94 1.34
CA SER A 53 -11.69 1.79 0.71
C SER A 53 -10.93 0.47 0.89
N ILE A 54 -10.29 0.28 2.05
CA ILE A 54 -9.53 -0.91 2.42
C ILE A 54 -10.39 -1.76 3.36
N PHE A 55 -10.46 -3.07 3.08
CA PHE A 55 -11.19 -4.01 3.93
C PHE A 55 -10.50 -4.16 5.30
N PHE A 56 -11.29 -4.09 6.37
CA PHE A 56 -10.85 -4.38 7.72
C PHE A 56 -11.18 -5.84 8.09
N PRO A 57 -10.20 -6.74 8.16
CA PRO A 57 -10.46 -8.15 8.44
C PRO A 57 -10.68 -8.40 9.94
N ASP A 58 -11.59 -9.30 10.29
CA ASP A 58 -11.89 -9.68 11.68
C ASP A 58 -10.64 -10.16 12.45
N SER A 59 -9.72 -10.82 11.75
CA SER A 59 -8.45 -11.27 12.33
C SER A 59 -7.53 -10.14 12.81
N LEU A 60 -7.76 -8.90 12.37
CA LEU A 60 -7.07 -7.72 12.86
C LEU A 60 -7.74 -7.08 14.07
N SER A 61 -9.00 -7.42 14.38
CA SER A 61 -9.74 -6.86 15.52
C SER A 61 -8.98 -6.96 16.85
N PRO A 62 -8.40 -8.11 17.24
CA PRO A 62 -7.66 -8.24 18.50
C PRO A 62 -6.24 -7.64 18.46
N CYS A 63 -5.77 -7.16 17.30
CA CYS A 63 -4.40 -6.66 17.17
C CYS A 63 -4.24 -5.24 17.76
N THR A 64 -2.99 -4.92 18.11
CA THR A 64 -2.61 -3.58 18.59
C THR A 64 -2.85 -2.50 17.52
N VAL A 65 -3.02 -1.25 17.95
CA VAL A 65 -3.14 -0.07 17.06
C VAL A 65 -2.00 -0.03 16.05
N LYS A 66 -0.76 -0.23 16.51
CA LYS A 66 0.43 -0.28 15.65
C LYS A 66 0.29 -1.33 14.54
N ARG A 67 -0.16 -2.54 14.88
CA ARG A 67 -0.32 -3.60 13.89
C ARG A 67 -1.45 -3.29 12.88
N LYS A 68 -2.54 -2.68 13.35
CA LYS A 68 -3.64 -2.22 12.48
C LYS A 68 -3.19 -1.13 11.51
N SER A 69 -2.40 -0.17 11.99
CA SER A 69 -1.82 0.88 11.15
C SER A 69 -0.86 0.34 10.09
N GLU A 70 0.00 -0.62 10.44
CA GLU A 70 0.92 -1.25 9.48
C GLU A 70 0.16 -1.93 8.35
N PHE A 71 -0.87 -2.71 8.69
CA PHE A 71 -1.71 -3.39 7.70
C PHE A 71 -2.38 -2.39 6.75
N LEU A 72 -2.97 -1.34 7.32
CA LEU A 72 -3.65 -0.30 6.56
C LEU A 72 -2.68 0.40 5.59
N ALA A 73 -1.52 0.83 6.08
CA ALA A 73 -0.48 1.48 5.29
C ALA A 73 0.02 0.56 4.16
N GLY A 74 0.16 -0.74 4.43
CA GLY A 74 0.55 -1.71 3.40
C GLY A 74 -0.46 -1.90 2.29
N ARG A 75 -1.73 -2.07 2.65
CA ARG A 75 -2.81 -2.18 1.67
C ARG A 75 -2.95 -0.90 0.85
N TYR A 76 -2.80 0.25 1.49
CA TYR A 76 -2.75 1.54 0.81
C TYR A 76 -1.59 1.65 -0.19
N ALA A 77 -0.36 1.32 0.23
CA ALA A 77 0.80 1.32 -0.66
C ALA A 77 0.60 0.38 -1.86
N SER A 78 -0.10 -0.73 -1.65
CA SER A 78 -0.47 -1.67 -2.72
C SER A 78 -1.45 -1.08 -3.71
N GLN A 79 -2.53 -0.43 -3.23
CA GLN A 79 -3.47 0.27 -4.10
C GLN A 79 -2.78 1.37 -4.92
N LEU A 80 -1.79 2.07 -4.34
CA LEU A 80 -1.01 3.06 -5.08
C LEU A 80 -0.26 2.43 -6.26
N VAL A 81 0.46 1.32 -6.05
CA VAL A 81 1.18 0.60 -7.11
C VAL A 81 0.22 0.09 -8.17
N LEU A 82 -0.87 -0.57 -7.76
CA LEU A 82 -1.88 -1.07 -8.68
C LEU A 82 -2.44 0.04 -9.56
N SER A 83 -2.73 1.21 -8.99
CA SER A 83 -3.22 2.36 -9.74
C SER A 83 -2.23 2.93 -10.75
N ALA A 84 -0.93 2.76 -10.50
CA ALA A 84 0.14 3.20 -11.40
C ALA A 84 0.36 2.19 -12.55
N ILE A 85 0.10 0.91 -12.32
CA ILE A 85 0.08 -0.13 -13.36
C ILE A 85 -1.09 0.14 -14.29
N ARG A 86 -2.31 0.20 -13.74
CA ARG A 86 -3.52 0.60 -14.48
C ARG A 86 -4.55 1.24 -13.54
N LYS A 87 -5.20 2.33 -13.99
CA LYS A 87 -6.17 3.08 -13.16
C LYS A 87 -7.37 2.24 -12.70
N ASP A 88 -7.81 1.28 -13.50
CA ASP A 88 -8.90 0.35 -13.20
C ASP A 88 -8.55 -0.65 -12.08
N TYR A 89 -7.26 -0.93 -11.85
CA TYR A 89 -6.81 -1.85 -10.82
C TYR A 89 -6.83 -1.24 -9.42
N PHE A 90 -6.97 0.08 -9.30
CA PHE A 90 -7.16 0.75 -8.00
C PHE A 90 -8.41 0.22 -7.26
N TYR A 91 -9.46 -0.13 -8.02
CA TYR A 91 -10.71 -0.66 -7.47
C TYR A 91 -10.64 -2.19 -7.23
N GLN A 92 -9.67 -2.88 -7.83
CA GLN A 92 -9.42 -4.29 -7.57
C GLN A 92 -8.67 -4.39 -6.23
N LYS A 93 -9.45 -4.53 -5.16
CA LYS A 93 -8.95 -4.62 -3.78
C LYS A 93 -7.88 -5.72 -3.70
N VAL A 94 -6.74 -5.43 -3.07
CA VAL A 94 -5.77 -6.46 -2.69
C VAL A 94 -6.39 -7.28 -1.57
N GLU A 95 -6.82 -8.49 -1.91
CA GLU A 95 -7.46 -9.38 -0.95
C GLU A 95 -6.45 -9.92 0.06
N MET A 96 -6.97 -10.54 1.12
CA MET A 96 -6.16 -11.22 2.11
C MET A 96 -6.38 -12.72 1.94
N GLY A 97 -5.32 -13.42 1.57
CA GLY A 97 -5.32 -14.88 1.46
C GLY A 97 -5.39 -15.58 2.82
N LYS A 98 -5.48 -16.91 2.77
CA LYS A 98 -5.74 -17.77 3.93
C LYS A 98 -4.66 -17.66 5.01
N PHE A 99 -3.44 -17.32 4.62
CA PHE A 99 -2.28 -17.13 5.50
C PHE A 99 -1.91 -15.66 5.70
N LYS A 100 -2.85 -14.73 5.43
CA LYS A 100 -2.67 -13.26 5.50
C LYS A 100 -1.76 -12.67 4.43
N GLU A 101 -1.44 -13.45 3.40
CA GLU A 101 -0.75 -12.99 2.21
C GLU A 101 -1.59 -11.99 1.43
N PRO A 102 -0.99 -10.97 0.82
CA PRO A 102 -1.69 -10.13 -0.15
C PRO A 102 -1.96 -10.94 -1.42
N ILE A 103 -3.23 -10.99 -1.83
CA ILE A 103 -3.61 -11.53 -3.15
C ILE A 103 -3.78 -10.34 -4.08
N PHE A 104 -2.88 -10.23 -5.05
CA PHE A 104 -2.94 -9.21 -6.08
C PHE A 104 -3.88 -9.64 -7.22
N PRO A 105 -4.44 -8.67 -7.97
CA PRO A 105 -5.20 -8.98 -9.18
C PRO A 105 -4.36 -9.69 -10.25
N LEU A 106 -5.05 -10.35 -11.19
CA LEU A 106 -4.49 -11.33 -12.13
C LEU A 106 -3.20 -10.83 -12.81
N ASN A 107 -2.17 -11.69 -12.81
CA ASN A 107 -0.84 -11.47 -13.39
C ASN A 107 0.07 -10.44 -12.67
N ILE A 108 -0.21 -10.11 -11.40
CA ILE A 108 0.68 -9.32 -10.56
C ILE A 108 1.18 -10.19 -9.41
N ILE A 109 2.49 -10.30 -9.26
CA ILE A 109 3.15 -10.93 -8.11
C ILE A 109 3.77 -9.80 -7.31
N GLY A 110 3.70 -9.82 -5.98
CA GLY A 110 4.34 -8.79 -5.19
C GLY A 110 4.59 -9.17 -3.74
N SER A 111 5.43 -8.38 -3.09
CA SER A 111 5.74 -8.51 -1.67
C SER A 111 5.46 -7.19 -0.96
N ILE A 112 4.77 -7.26 0.17
CA ILE A 112 4.50 -6.11 1.05
C ILE A 112 5.39 -6.24 2.30
N THR A 113 6.07 -5.16 2.66
CA THR A 113 6.93 -5.10 3.86
C THR A 113 6.60 -3.87 4.68
N HIS A 114 6.56 -4.03 6.02
CA HIS A 114 6.38 -2.94 6.98
C HIS A 114 7.54 -2.92 7.97
N SER A 115 8.09 -1.74 8.24
CA SER A 115 9.06 -1.52 9.32
C SER A 115 8.92 -0.09 9.81
N GLU A 116 8.86 0.12 11.12
CA GLU A 116 9.03 1.44 11.76
C GLU A 116 8.36 2.62 11.00
N ASN A 117 7.04 2.58 10.83
CA ASN A 117 6.24 3.63 10.17
C ASN A 117 6.40 3.75 8.64
N ILE A 118 7.01 2.74 8.01
CA ILE A 118 7.17 2.66 6.56
C ILE A 118 6.36 1.48 6.01
N GLY A 119 5.51 1.75 5.03
CA GLY A 119 4.88 0.73 4.18
C GLY A 119 5.56 0.66 2.82
N ARG A 120 6.04 -0.53 2.43
CA ARG A 120 6.66 -0.78 1.13
C ARG A 120 5.96 -1.92 0.41
N ILE A 121 5.96 -1.81 -0.91
CA ILE A 121 5.55 -2.88 -1.79
C ILE A 121 6.42 -2.89 -3.05
N GLN A 122 6.69 -4.08 -3.56
CA GLN A 122 7.30 -4.31 -4.86
C GLN A 122 6.49 -5.36 -5.61
N THR A 123 6.24 -5.13 -6.90
CA THR A 123 5.58 -6.07 -7.82
C THR A 123 6.38 -6.24 -9.08
#